data_AF-A0A0S7X9X4-F1
#
_entry.id   AF-A0A0S7X9X4-F1
#
_cell.length_a   1.000
_cell.length_b   1.000
_cell.length_c   1.000
_cell.angle_alpha   90.00
_cell.angle_beta   90.00
_cell.angle_gamma   90.00
#
_symmetry.space_group_name_H-M   'P 1'
#
loop_
_entity.id
_entity.type
_entity.pdbx_description
1 polymer ?
#
loop_
_entity_poly.entity_id
_entity_poly.type
_entity_poly.pdbx_seq_one_letter_code
_entity_poly.pdbx_strand_id
1 'polypeptide(L)'
;MKPFLGLKITSKLQEGLDKCNSYNKFYFEKDNPEFLQIITIDSDKYIGRAVEQGIEYKKIEDIGRNIISIIHKLCPDIPISIDSIKLLALDLFP
;
A
#
# COMPACT_ATOMS: atom_id res chain seq x y z
N MET A 1 -1.58 -18.07 -3.63
CA MET A 1 -0.97 -16.73 -3.79
C MET A 1 -2.05 -15.66 -3.58
N LYS A 2 -1.90 -14.69 -2.68
CA LYS A 2 -2.79 -13.52 -2.67
C LYS A 2 -2.04 -12.38 -3.34
N PRO A 3 -2.48 -11.87 -4.51
CA PRO A 3 -1.86 -10.70 -5.12
C PRO A 3 -1.90 -9.51 -4.17
N PHE A 4 -0.91 -8.64 -4.28
CA PHE A 4 -0.82 -7.43 -3.47
C PHE A 4 -0.81 -6.20 -4.37
N LEU A 5 -1.77 -5.31 -4.16
CA LEU A 5 -1.85 -4.05 -4.89
C LEU A 5 -1.24 -2.94 -4.03
N GLY A 6 -0.17 -2.31 -4.50
CA GLY A 6 0.52 -1.29 -3.70
C GLY A 6 1.65 -0.61 -4.45
N LEU A 7 2.37 0.25 -3.74
CA LEU A 7 3.52 0.97 -4.29
C LEU A 7 4.75 0.75 -3.41
N LYS A 8 5.92 0.87 -4.03
CA LYS A 8 7.20 0.79 -3.32
C LYS A 8 7.34 1.98 -2.37
N ILE A 9 7.77 1.72 -1.14
CA ILE A 9 8.10 2.75 -0.17
C ILE A 9 9.45 3.35 -0.55
N THR A 10 9.42 4.60 -1.02
CA THR A 10 10.63 5.40 -1.25
C THR A 10 11.10 6.03 0.07
N SER A 11 12.34 6.51 0.13
CA SER A 11 12.84 7.24 1.32
C SER A 11 11.95 8.42 1.70
N LYS A 12 11.46 9.18 0.72
CA LYS A 12 10.54 10.30 0.96
C LYS A 12 9.21 9.82 1.57
N LEU A 13 8.66 8.71 1.07
CA LEU A 13 7.42 8.14 1.62
C LEU A 13 7.65 7.59 3.02
N GLN A 14 8.77 6.93 3.27
CA GLN A 14 9.15 6.45 4.60
C GLN A 14 9.21 7.61 5.60
N GLU A 15 9.91 8.71 5.26
CA GLU A 15 9.96 9.89 6.14
C GLU A 15 8.58 10.49 6.42
N GLY A 16 7.69 10.50 5.42
CA GLY A 16 6.30 10.96 5.60
C GLY A 16 5.51 10.06 6.54
N LEU A 17 5.68 8.73 6.43
CA LEU A 17 5.05 7.75 7.31
C LEU A 17 5.59 7.84 8.74
N ASP A 18 6.90 8.07 8.91
CA ASP A 18 7.55 8.20 10.22
C ASP A 18 7.09 9.48 10.96
N LYS A 19 6.82 10.55 10.21
CA LYS A 19 6.27 11.82 10.71
C LYS A 19 4.75 11.79 10.86
N CYS A 20 4.08 10.72 10.40
CA CYS A 20 2.63 10.62 10.45
C CYS A 20 2.16 10.64 11.91
N ASN A 21 1.09 11.40 12.16
CA ASN A 21 0.49 11.50 13.48
C ASN A 21 0.10 10.09 14.00
N SER A 22 0.44 9.78 15.25
CA SER A 22 0.12 8.51 15.93
C SER A 22 -1.35 8.10 15.81
N TYR A 23 -2.28 9.07 15.75
CA TYR A 23 -3.70 8.80 15.54
C TYR A 23 -4.04 8.21 14.18
N ASN A 24 -3.18 8.32 13.17
CA ASN A 24 -3.40 7.80 11.83
C ASN A 24 -2.60 6.53 11.55
N LYS A 25 -1.70 6.10 12.44
CA LYS A 25 -0.88 4.90 12.27
C LYS A 25 -1.70 3.61 12.16
N PHE A 26 -2.92 3.59 12.70
CA PHE A 26 -3.84 2.45 12.56
C PHE A 26 -4.15 2.09 11.09
N TYR A 27 -3.97 3.02 10.15
CA TYR A 27 -4.15 2.77 8.73
C TYR A 27 -3.09 1.82 8.14
N PHE A 28 -1.99 1.53 8.84
CA PHE A 28 -0.95 0.61 8.34
C PHE A 28 -0.23 -0.24 9.39
N GLU A 29 -0.42 0.02 10.69
CA GLU A 29 0.22 -0.77 11.78
C GLU A 29 -0.68 -1.85 12.37
N LYS A 30 -2.00 -1.76 12.19
CA LYS A 30 -2.89 -2.84 12.62
C LYS A 30 -2.91 -3.90 11.53
N ASP A 31 -2.73 -5.17 11.92
CA ASP A 31 -2.92 -6.33 11.05
C ASP A 31 -4.42 -6.52 10.73
N ASN A 32 -4.99 -5.49 10.11
CA ASN A 32 -6.36 -5.45 9.62
C ASN A 32 -6.28 -5.45 8.10
N PRO A 33 -6.78 -6.51 7.43
CA PRO A 33 -6.80 -6.57 5.97
C PRO A 33 -7.66 -5.46 5.33
N GLU A 34 -8.52 -4.79 6.12
CA GLU A 34 -9.25 -3.59 5.69
C GLU A 34 -8.43 -2.29 5.75
N PHE A 35 -7.17 -2.31 6.17
CA PHE A 35 -6.29 -1.16 6.11
C PHE A 35 -5.11 -1.41 5.17
N LEU A 36 -4.22 -0.43 5.04
CA LEU A 36 -2.98 -0.66 4.32
C LEU A 36 -2.12 -1.64 5.11
N GLN A 37 -1.30 -2.38 4.42
CA GLN A 37 -0.28 -3.24 5.00
C GLN A 37 1.06 -2.84 4.41
N ILE A 38 2.11 -2.95 5.23
CA ILE A 38 3.49 -2.86 4.77
C ILE A 38 4.03 -4.28 4.63
N ILE A 39 4.44 -4.64 3.42
CA ILE A 39 5.09 -5.91 3.13
C ILE A 39 6.53 -5.68 2.70
N THR A 40 7.36 -6.71 2.83
CA THR A 40 8.71 -6.72 2.28
C THR A 40 8.79 -7.80 1.21
N ILE A 41 9.24 -7.44 0.02
CA ILE A 41 9.54 -8.36 -1.08
C ILE A 41 11.02 -8.18 -1.38
N ASP A 42 11.80 -9.24 -1.26
CA ASP A 42 13.25 -9.21 -1.30
C ASP A 42 13.84 -8.21 -0.30
N SER A 43 14.34 -7.06 -0.78
CA SER A 43 14.90 -5.97 0.03
C SER A 43 14.04 -4.71 0.01
N ASP A 44 12.93 -4.72 -0.72
CA ASP A 44 12.08 -3.56 -0.95
C ASP A 44 10.80 -3.64 -0.11
N LYS A 45 10.45 -2.53 0.53
CA LYS A 45 9.18 -2.39 1.23
C LYS A 45 8.11 -1.84 0.30
N TYR A 46 6.89 -2.36 0.45
CA TYR A 46 5.72 -1.90 -0.29
C TYR A 46 4.59 -1.61 0.70
N ILE A 47 3.80 -0.58 0.40
CA ILE A 47 2.57 -0.25 1.12
C ILE A 47 1.37 -0.39 0.19
N GLY A 48 0.31 -1.04 0.68
CA GLY A 48 -0.83 -1.39 -0.17
C GLY A 48 -1.81 -2.33 0.50
N ARG A 49 -2.54 -3.12 -0.28
CA ARG A 49 -3.55 -4.07 0.20
C ARG A 49 -3.44 -5.40 -0.53
N ALA A 50 -3.65 -6.49 0.20
CA ALA A 50 -3.88 -7.79 -0.41
C ALA A 50 -5.24 -7.78 -1.14
N VAL A 51 -5.28 -8.36 -2.34
CA VAL A 51 -6.50 -8.49 -3.13
C VAL A 51 -6.81 -9.96 -3.43
N GLU A 52 -8.07 -10.27 -3.68
CA GLU A 52 -8.50 -11.61 -4.03
C GLU A 52 -8.04 -11.98 -5.45
N GLN A 53 -7.78 -13.27 -5.68
CA GLN A 53 -7.58 -13.76 -7.04
C GLN A 53 -8.87 -13.66 -7.84
N GLY A 54 -8.77 -13.35 -9.13
CA GLY A 54 -9.95 -13.18 -9.99
C GLY A 54 -10.73 -11.89 -9.73
N ILE A 55 -10.17 -10.94 -8.98
CA ILE A 55 -10.78 -9.63 -8.77
C ILE A 55 -10.98 -8.89 -10.10
N GLU A 56 -12.14 -8.25 -10.24
CA GLU A 56 -12.48 -7.47 -11.42
C GLU A 56 -11.55 -6.26 -11.58
N TYR A 57 -11.14 -5.97 -12.82
CA TYR A 57 -10.26 -4.84 -13.13
C TYR A 57 -10.74 -3.50 -12.55
N LYS A 58 -12.06 -3.23 -12.61
CA LYS A 58 -12.65 -2.01 -12.03
C LYS A 58 -12.39 -1.90 -10.52
N LYS A 59 -12.50 -3.02 -9.79
CA LYS A 59 -12.22 -3.06 -8.35
C LYS A 59 -10.73 -2.83 -8.06
N ILE A 60 -9.83 -3.30 -8.91
CA ILE A 60 -8.40 -3.00 -8.80
C ILE A 60 -8.17 -1.50 -8.87
N GLU A 61 -8.76 -0.81 -9.85
CA GLU A 61 -8.62 0.65 -9.97
C GLU A 61 -9.20 1.39 -8.76
N ASP A 62 -10.38 0.96 -8.28
CA ASP A 62 -11.02 1.54 -7.09
C ASP A 62 -10.14 1.39 -5.84
N ILE A 63 -9.54 0.20 -5.65
CA ILE A 63 -8.59 -0.04 -4.56
C ILE A 63 -7.33 0.81 -4.74
N GLY A 64 -6.80 0.94 -5.95
CA GLY A 64 -5.65 1.80 -6.25
C GLY A 64 -5.90 3.27 -5.88
N ARG A 65 -7.07 3.81 -6.27
CA ARG A 65 -7.50 5.17 -5.88
C ARG A 65 -7.66 5.30 -4.35
N ASN A 66 -8.19 4.27 -3.70
CA ASN A 66 -8.34 4.25 -2.24
C ASN A 66 -6.99 4.21 -1.51
N ILE A 67 -6.01 3.45 -2.01
CA ILE A 67 -4.65 3.43 -1.45
C ILE A 67 -4.04 4.85 -1.52
N ILE A 68 -4.18 5.52 -2.68
CA ILE A 68 -3.64 6.88 -2.87
C ILE A 68 -4.32 7.88 -1.96
N SER A 69 -5.64 7.82 -1.81
CA SER A 69 -6.36 8.75 -0.94
C SER A 69 -5.97 8.59 0.54
N ILE A 70 -5.75 7.35 1.00
CA ILE A 70 -5.22 7.08 2.34
C ILE A 70 -3.80 7.64 2.46
N ILE A 71 -2.90 7.37 1.51
CA ILE A 71 -1.52 7.87 1.59
C ILE A 71 -1.49 9.39 1.55
N HIS A 72 -2.31 10.04 0.75
CA HIS A 72 -2.41 11.50 0.73
C HIS A 72 -2.92 12.05 2.07
N LYS A 73 -3.84 11.34 2.74
CA LYS A 73 -4.25 11.69 4.11
C LYS A 73 -3.12 11.53 5.13
N LEU A 74 -2.28 10.51 4.98
CA LEU A 74 -1.15 10.25 5.90
C LEU A 74 0.03 11.19 5.65
N CYS A 75 0.29 11.51 4.38
CA CYS A 75 1.46 12.21 3.87
C CYS A 75 1.05 13.21 2.77
N PRO A 76 0.38 14.32 3.13
CA PRO A 76 -0.22 15.25 2.17
C PRO A 76 0.80 15.90 1.21
N ASP A 77 2.04 16.09 1.67
CA ASP A 77 3.11 16.75 0.91
C ASP A 77 3.83 15.82 -0.09
N ILE A 78 3.42 14.55 -0.17
CA ILE A 78 4.04 13.56 -1.04
C ILE A 78 3.12 13.32 -2.25
N PRO A 79 3.51 13.76 -3.46
CA PRO A 79 2.75 13.48 -4.65
C PRO A 79 2.88 12.00 -5.03
N ILE A 80 1.75 11.30 -5.09
CA ILE A 80 1.67 9.90 -5.50
C ILE A 80 0.78 9.81 -6.75
N SER A 81 1.33 9.30 -7.85
CA SER A 81 0.55 8.98 -9.05
C SER A 81 -0.10 7.60 -8.94
N ILE A 82 -1.23 7.41 -9.63
CA ILE A 82 -1.84 6.09 -9.84
C ILE A 82 -0.91 5.13 -10.57
N ASP A 83 -0.03 5.64 -11.42
CA ASP A 83 0.95 4.82 -12.17
C ASP A 83 2.02 4.19 -11.26
N SER A 84 2.16 4.69 -10.03
CA SER A 84 3.05 4.10 -9.02
C SER A 84 2.47 2.83 -8.39
N ILE A 85 1.16 2.59 -8.54
CA ILE A 85 0.50 1.40 -8.03
C ILE A 85 0.82 0.21 -8.94
N LYS A 86 1.28 -0.88 -8.33
CA LYS A 86 1.64 -2.14 -8.98
C LYS A 86 0.87 -3.28 -8.36
N LEU A 87 0.49 -4.24 -9.20
CA LEU A 87 0.01 -5.55 -8.76
C LEU A 87 1.21 -6.49 -8.63
N LEU A 88 1.48 -6.95 -7.42
CA LEU A 88 2.64 -7.76 -7.06
C LEU A 88 2.19 -9.20 -6.79
N ALA A 89 2.92 -10.16 -7.34
CA ALA A 89 2.80 -11.56 -6.97
C ALA A 89 3.64 -11.79 -5.71
N LEU A 90 3.00 -12.21 -4.62
CA LEU A 90 3.70 -12.62 -3.42
C LEU A 90 4.06 -14.10 -3.55
N ASP A 91 5.25 -14.37 -4.08
CA ASP A 91 5.81 -15.70 -4.06
C ASP A 91 6.20 -16.02 -2.61
N LEU A 92 5.35 -16.81 -1.93
CA LEU A 92 5.76 -17.51 -0.71
C LEU A 92 6.72 -18.62 -1.15
N PHE A 93 8.00 -18.29 -1.35
CA PHE A 93 9.00 -19.34 -1.41
C PHE A 93 9.10 -19.98 -0.02
N PRO A 94 8.99 -21.31 0.09
CA PRO A 94 9.08 -22.05 1.34
C PRO A 94 10.49 -22.02 1.95
#